data_AF-A0A8B6DIN8-F1
#
_entry.id   AF-A0A8B6DIN8-F1
#
_cell.length_a   1.000
_cell.length_b   1.000
_cell.length_c   1.000
_cell.angle_alpha   90.00
_cell.angle_beta   90.00
_cell.angle_gamma   90.00
#
_symmetry.space_group_name_H-M   'P 1'
#
loop_
_entity.id
_entity.type
_entity.pdbx_description
1 polymer ?
#
loop_
_entity_poly.entity_id
_entity_poly.type
_entity_poly.pdbx_seq_one_letter_code
_entity_poly.pdbx_strand_id
1 'polypeptide(L)'
;MKKIGTSYLHHREISAQEAVFRVTGLRLRECSRKVEFIPVGENPCRMSIPLKDLEKQQSYKTSKSKKINGDSEDEDESKIWLNNIVDRYKGRPHIVLFTKMCLARFGSEYNVLCKSQLPKKINEETTFKLDGDLGYIRKRTRTSPAVIKFPRFSQETSPEKYFQSILQLFLPYRYDEQLKPPLFQTYENFFLHMW
;
A
#
# COMPACT_ATOMS: atom_id res chain seq x y z
N MET A 1 -30.26 -0.92 7.42
CA MET A 1 -29.60 -0.29 6.26
C MET A 1 -30.27 -0.57 4.91
N LYS A 2 -30.68 -1.81 4.57
CA LYS A 2 -31.29 -2.11 3.25
C LYS A 2 -32.56 -1.29 2.94
N LYS A 3 -33.50 -1.18 3.89
CA LYS A 3 -34.77 -0.43 3.73
C LYS A 3 -34.56 1.07 3.42
N ILE A 4 -33.61 1.70 4.11
CA ILE A 4 -33.24 3.12 3.88
C ILE A 4 -32.62 3.28 2.49
N GLY A 5 -31.71 2.37 2.10
CA GLY A 5 -31.13 2.37 0.75
C GLY A 5 -32.18 2.20 -0.34
N THR A 6 -33.14 1.29 -0.16
CA THR A 6 -34.23 1.08 -1.13
C THR A 6 -35.14 2.32 -1.23
N SER A 7 -35.55 2.92 -0.09
CA SER A 7 -36.39 4.11 -0.08
C SER A 7 -35.68 5.31 -0.72
N TYR A 8 -34.40 5.51 -0.44
CA TYR A 8 -33.58 6.55 -1.06
C TYR A 8 -33.41 6.37 -2.56
N LEU A 9 -33.34 5.13 -3.05
CA LEU A 9 -33.22 4.84 -4.48
C LEU A 9 -34.53 5.04 -5.27
N HIS A 10 -35.70 4.87 -4.63
CA HIS A 10 -37.00 4.96 -5.31
C HIS A 10 -37.65 6.34 -5.22
N HIS A 11 -37.41 7.09 -4.14
CA HIS A 11 -38.06 8.39 -3.90
C HIS A 11 -37.18 9.61 -4.23
N ARG A 12 -35.98 9.40 -4.76
CA ARG A 12 -35.09 10.49 -5.16
C ARG A 12 -35.30 10.82 -6.63
N GLU A 13 -35.38 12.11 -6.95
CA GLU A 13 -35.31 12.59 -8.33
C GLU A 13 -33.92 12.30 -8.91
N ILE A 14 -33.91 11.72 -10.10
CA ILE A 14 -32.70 11.26 -10.79
C ILE A 14 -32.54 12.12 -12.05
N SER A 15 -31.34 12.65 -12.30
CA SER A 15 -31.07 13.40 -13.53
C SER A 15 -31.18 12.47 -14.75
N ALA A 16 -31.45 13.03 -15.94
CA ALA A 16 -31.49 12.24 -17.18
C ALA A 16 -30.20 11.42 -17.40
N GLN A 17 -29.05 12.00 -17.03
CA GLN A 17 -27.76 11.32 -17.08
C GLN A 17 -27.73 10.11 -16.13
N GLU A 18 -28.08 10.29 -14.85
CA GLU A 18 -28.11 9.22 -13.85
C GLU A 18 -29.14 8.12 -14.19
N ALA A 19 -30.27 8.48 -14.83
CA ALA A 19 -31.27 7.52 -15.32
C ALA A 19 -30.71 6.66 -16.47
N VAL A 20 -30.05 7.28 -17.46
CA VAL A 20 -29.39 6.54 -18.55
C VAL A 20 -28.36 5.56 -17.99
N PHE A 21 -27.52 5.99 -17.04
CA PHE A 21 -26.53 5.11 -16.40
C PHE A 21 -27.18 3.89 -15.74
N ARG A 22 -28.29 4.07 -15.03
CA ARG A 22 -29.00 2.99 -14.33
C ARG A 22 -29.70 2.03 -15.30
N VAL A 23 -30.39 2.56 -16.32
CA VAL A 23 -31.11 1.75 -17.32
C VAL A 23 -30.14 0.92 -18.18
N THR A 24 -28.99 1.50 -18.52
CA THR A 24 -27.98 0.83 -19.36
C THR A 24 -27.02 -0.05 -18.57
N GLY A 25 -27.10 -0.07 -17.24
CA GLY A 25 -26.19 -0.84 -16.38
C GLY A 25 -24.74 -0.35 -16.41
N LEU A 26 -24.51 0.89 -16.85
CA LEU A 26 -23.19 1.49 -16.90
C LEU A 26 -22.64 1.73 -15.49
N ARG A 27 -21.39 1.32 -15.25
CA ARG A 27 -20.75 1.46 -13.94
C ARG A 27 -20.19 2.88 -13.78
N LEU A 28 -20.87 3.73 -12.99
CA LEU A 28 -20.55 5.14 -12.72
C LEU A 28 -19.11 5.43 -12.23
N ARG A 29 -18.38 4.43 -11.73
CA ARG A 29 -17.05 4.59 -11.12
C ARG A 29 -16.04 3.52 -11.56
N GLU A 30 -16.29 2.85 -12.68
CA GLU A 30 -15.36 1.84 -13.19
C GLU A 30 -14.45 2.45 -14.26
N CYS A 31 -13.15 2.23 -14.13
CA CYS A 31 -12.15 2.59 -15.13
C CYS A 31 -11.58 1.31 -15.74
N SER A 32 -11.19 1.37 -17.01
CA SER A 32 -10.63 0.22 -17.74
C SER A 32 -9.33 -0.30 -17.12
N ARG A 33 -8.60 0.54 -16.37
CA ARG A 33 -7.35 0.19 -15.70
C ARG A 33 -7.39 0.61 -14.24
N LYS A 34 -7.10 -0.32 -13.33
CA LYS A 34 -6.96 -0.02 -11.90
C LYS A 34 -5.83 0.99 -11.69
N VAL A 35 -6.05 1.94 -10.79
CA VAL A 35 -5.06 2.92 -10.36
C VAL A 35 -4.64 2.58 -8.93
N GLU A 36 -3.33 2.52 -8.67
CA GLU A 36 -2.76 2.24 -7.35
C GLU A 36 -1.90 3.44 -6.92
N PHE A 37 -2.16 3.99 -5.72
CA PHE A 37 -1.35 5.08 -5.20
C PHE A 37 -0.23 4.53 -4.31
N ILE A 38 1.01 4.92 -4.61
CA ILE A 38 2.19 4.53 -3.85
C ILE A 38 2.65 5.73 -3.02
N PRO A 39 2.62 5.63 -1.68
CA PRO A 39 3.00 6.72 -0.82
C PRO A 39 4.53 6.71 -0.63
N VAL A 40 5.22 7.58 -1.36
CA VAL A 40 6.69 7.79 -1.31
C VAL A 40 7.04 9.16 -0.73
N GLY A 41 8.29 9.31 -0.31
CA GLY A 41 8.83 10.46 0.41
C GLY A 41 9.12 10.15 1.88
N GLU A 42 9.56 11.16 2.61
CA GLU A 42 9.98 11.08 4.01
C GLU A 42 8.82 10.77 4.98
N ASN A 43 7.67 11.43 4.80
CA ASN A 43 6.51 11.29 5.68
C ASN A 43 5.24 10.98 4.88
N PRO A 44 5.12 9.75 4.33
CA PRO A 44 3.92 9.36 3.62
C PRO A 44 2.70 9.36 4.55
N CYS A 45 1.55 9.82 4.06
CA CYS A 45 0.29 9.71 4.78
C CYS A 45 -0.02 8.22 5.04
N ARG A 46 -0.10 7.83 6.32
CA ARG A 46 -0.44 6.48 6.77
C ARG A 46 -1.84 6.48 7.40
N MET A 47 -2.55 5.37 7.25
CA MET A 47 -3.80 5.15 7.99
C MET A 47 -3.49 4.41 9.28
N SER A 48 -4.04 4.88 10.39
CA SER A 48 -4.01 4.11 11.64
C SER A 48 -4.95 2.91 11.56
N ILE A 49 -4.73 1.92 12.43
CA ILE A 49 -5.71 0.88 12.67
C ILE A 49 -6.99 1.49 13.30
N PRO A 50 -8.16 0.85 13.17
CA PRO A 50 -9.39 1.37 13.75
C PRO A 50 -9.27 1.66 15.25
N LEU A 51 -9.89 2.74 15.71
CA LEU A 51 -9.80 3.18 17.12
C LEU A 51 -10.21 2.08 18.11
N LYS A 52 -11.25 1.30 17.79
CA LYS A 52 -11.66 0.15 18.60
C LYS A 52 -10.56 -0.90 18.77
N ASP A 53 -9.72 -1.08 17.77
CA ASP A 53 -8.62 -2.03 17.83
C ASP A 53 -7.42 -1.42 18.57
N LEU A 54 -7.19 -0.10 18.48
CA LEU A 54 -6.25 0.62 19.34
C LEU A 54 -6.64 0.49 20.83
N GLU A 55 -7.90 0.73 21.17
CA GLU A 55 -8.42 0.61 22.55
C GLU A 55 -8.26 -0.82 23.11
N LYS A 56 -8.53 -1.84 22.28
CA LYS A 56 -8.28 -3.24 22.66
C LYS A 56 -6.81 -3.51 22.90
N GLN A 57 -5.93 -2.96 22.06
CA GLN A 57 -4.49 -3.11 22.26
C GLN A 57 -4.03 -2.40 23.53
N GLN A 58 -4.54 -1.20 23.81
CA GLN A 58 -4.23 -0.45 25.02
C GLN A 58 -4.72 -1.16 26.27
N SER A 59 -5.95 -1.69 26.28
CA SER A 59 -6.46 -2.49 27.40
C SER A 59 -5.68 -3.80 27.59
N TYR A 60 -5.22 -4.45 26.52
CA TYR A 60 -4.32 -5.60 26.58
C TYR A 60 -2.93 -5.22 27.12
N LYS A 61 -2.41 -4.04 26.78
CA LYS A 61 -1.16 -3.48 27.32
C LYS A 61 -1.30 -3.17 28.81
N THR A 62 -2.36 -2.50 29.26
CA THR A 62 -2.59 -2.19 30.68
C THR A 62 -2.68 -3.46 31.54
N SER A 63 -3.27 -4.53 31.02
CA SER A 63 -3.36 -5.81 31.72
C SER A 63 -2.05 -6.62 31.69
N LYS A 64 -1.19 -6.46 30.68
CA LYS A 64 0.12 -7.14 30.55
C LYS A 64 1.28 -6.37 31.21
N SER A 65 1.24 -5.03 31.20
CA SER A 65 2.23 -4.13 31.82
C SER A 65 2.26 -4.27 33.34
N LYS A 66 1.17 -4.73 33.97
CA LYS A 66 1.18 -5.11 35.40
C LYS A 66 2.06 -6.35 35.70
N LYS A 67 2.67 -7.00 34.70
CA LYS A 67 3.49 -8.22 34.86
C LYS A 67 4.94 -8.11 34.40
N ILE A 68 5.34 -7.14 33.57
CA ILE A 68 6.71 -7.09 33.03
C ILE A 68 7.13 -5.62 32.85
N ASN A 69 8.09 -5.18 33.67
CA ASN A 69 8.88 -3.96 33.45
C ASN A 69 9.95 -4.28 32.40
N GLY A 70 9.95 -3.57 31.27
CA GLY A 70 10.98 -3.73 30.25
C GLY A 70 10.78 -2.71 29.13
N ASP A 71 11.71 -1.77 29.06
CA ASP A 71 11.75 -0.61 28.16
C ASP A 71 12.09 -1.02 26.72
N SER A 72 11.23 -0.68 25.77
CA SER A 72 11.57 -0.58 24.34
C SER A 72 10.47 0.21 23.63
N GLU A 73 10.67 1.52 23.48
CA GLU A 73 9.68 2.48 22.96
C GLU A 73 9.51 2.41 21.42
N ASP A 74 10.48 1.83 20.70
CA ASP A 74 10.50 1.83 19.22
C ASP A 74 9.59 0.77 18.55
N GLU A 75 9.22 -0.31 19.26
CA GLU A 75 8.29 -1.32 18.72
C GLU A 75 6.82 -0.83 18.67
N ASP A 76 6.51 0.26 19.36
CA ASP A 76 5.13 0.66 19.65
C ASP A 76 4.48 1.53 18.56
N GLU A 77 5.25 2.35 17.83
CA GLU A 77 4.71 3.17 16.74
C GLU A 77 4.23 2.33 15.55
N SER A 78 4.94 1.25 15.25
CA SER A 78 4.59 0.34 14.15
C SER A 78 3.22 -0.32 14.32
N LYS A 79 2.75 -0.46 15.56
CA LYS A 79 1.49 -1.12 15.89
C LYS A 79 0.26 -0.25 15.66
N ILE A 80 0.45 1.07 15.57
CA ILE A 80 -0.63 2.04 15.36
C ILE A 80 -1.04 2.07 13.89
N TRP A 81 -0.11 1.84 12.97
CA TRP A 81 -0.30 2.04 11.54
C TRP A 81 -0.75 0.76 10.81
N LEU A 82 -1.58 0.92 9.78
CA LEU A 82 -1.92 -0.15 8.85
C LEU A 82 -0.79 -0.36 7.84
N ASN A 83 -0.52 -1.63 7.53
CA ASN A 83 0.46 -2.03 6.51
C ASN A 83 0.07 -1.49 5.13
N ASN A 84 0.91 -0.61 4.59
CA ASN A 84 0.76 -0.02 3.27
C ASN A 84 1.44 -0.89 2.19
N ILE A 85 1.47 -0.40 0.95
CA ILE A 85 2.09 -1.11 -0.18
C ILE A 85 3.62 -1.19 -0.08
N VAL A 86 4.26 -0.20 0.54
CA VAL A 86 5.71 -0.15 0.77
C VAL A 86 6.13 -1.18 1.81
N ASP A 87 5.40 -1.27 2.92
CA ASP A 87 5.63 -2.28 3.97
C ASP A 87 5.54 -3.69 3.36
N ARG A 88 4.48 -3.93 2.58
CA ARG A 88 4.27 -5.20 1.85
C ARG A 88 5.34 -5.49 0.80
N TYR A 89 5.83 -4.46 0.12
CA TYR A 89 6.93 -4.59 -0.83
C TYR A 89 8.22 -5.00 -0.11
N LYS A 90 8.54 -4.41 1.05
CA LYS A 90 9.72 -4.78 1.84
C LYS A 90 9.66 -6.24 2.33
N GLY A 91 8.47 -6.74 2.68
CA GLY A 91 8.23 -8.15 3.05
C GLY A 91 7.92 -9.10 1.89
N ARG A 92 8.33 -8.80 0.65
CA ARG A 92 8.20 -9.74 -0.48
C ARG A 92 9.06 -11.00 -0.28
N PRO A 93 8.69 -12.18 -0.83
CA PRO A 93 9.49 -13.40 -0.65
C PRO A 93 10.92 -13.29 -1.19
N HIS A 94 11.83 -14.08 -0.62
CA HIS A 94 13.24 -14.17 -1.03
C HIS A 94 13.46 -15.08 -2.25
N ILE A 95 12.71 -14.83 -3.33
CA ILE A 95 12.88 -15.53 -4.62
C ILE A 95 13.46 -14.59 -5.68
N VAL A 96 14.16 -15.16 -6.66
CA VAL A 96 14.85 -14.43 -7.75
C VAL A 96 13.93 -13.42 -8.46
N LEU A 97 12.66 -13.79 -8.63
CA LEU A 97 11.62 -12.94 -9.23
C LEU A 97 11.48 -11.59 -8.52
N PHE A 98 11.58 -11.55 -7.19
CA PHE A 98 11.38 -10.35 -6.38
C PHE A 98 12.68 -9.61 -6.03
N THR A 99 13.85 -10.26 -6.19
CA THR A 99 15.16 -9.65 -5.92
C THR A 99 15.40 -8.42 -6.80
N LYS A 100 15.08 -8.52 -8.09
CA LYS A 100 15.27 -7.42 -9.06
C LYS A 100 14.02 -6.55 -9.26
N MET A 101 12.98 -6.75 -8.45
CA MET A 101 11.71 -6.04 -8.61
C MET A 101 11.73 -4.73 -7.82
N CYS A 102 11.45 -3.62 -8.50
CA CYS A 102 11.23 -2.32 -7.86
C CYS A 102 9.80 -2.16 -7.34
N LEU A 103 9.58 -1.19 -6.45
CA LEU A 103 8.29 -0.90 -5.83
C LEU A 103 7.21 -0.55 -6.87
N ALA A 104 7.56 0.26 -7.87
CA ALA A 104 6.67 0.65 -8.96
C ALA A 104 6.11 -0.56 -9.71
N ARG A 105 7.00 -1.50 -10.07
CA ARG A 105 6.62 -2.74 -10.76
C ARG A 105 5.76 -3.64 -9.88
N PHE A 106 6.13 -3.78 -8.61
CA PHE A 106 5.37 -4.53 -7.63
C PHE A 106 3.93 -4.02 -7.51
N GLY A 107 3.74 -2.71 -7.31
CA GLY A 107 2.40 -2.12 -7.17
C GLY A 107 1.58 -2.12 -8.47
N SER A 108 2.26 -2.09 -9.62
CA SER A 108 1.60 -2.19 -10.92
C SER A 108 1.13 -3.63 -11.22
N GLU A 109 2.00 -4.63 -11.04
CA GLU A 109 1.76 -6.01 -11.48
C GLU A 109 1.03 -6.88 -10.45
N TYR A 110 1.09 -6.54 -9.16
CA TYR A 110 0.51 -7.37 -8.10
C TYR A 110 -0.69 -6.70 -7.43
N ASN A 111 -1.61 -7.51 -6.93
CA ASN A 111 -2.71 -7.10 -6.06
C ASN A 111 -2.46 -7.65 -4.65
N VAL A 112 -2.67 -6.80 -3.65
CA VAL A 112 -2.75 -7.24 -2.25
C VAL A 112 -4.07 -7.96 -2.04
N LEU A 113 -4.03 -9.12 -1.38
CA LEU A 113 -5.20 -9.92 -1.04
C LEU A 113 -5.54 -9.78 0.45
N CYS A 114 -6.80 -9.46 0.73
CA CYS A 114 -7.36 -9.61 2.08
C CYS A 114 -7.61 -11.10 2.39
N LYS A 115 -7.67 -11.47 3.68
CA LYS A 115 -7.94 -12.84 4.12
C LYS A 115 -9.22 -13.42 3.49
N SER A 116 -10.25 -12.60 3.28
CA SER A 116 -11.51 -12.98 2.63
C SER A 116 -11.41 -13.22 1.12
N GLN A 117 -10.35 -12.72 0.47
CA GLN A 117 -10.12 -12.84 -0.98
C GLN A 117 -9.19 -14.00 -1.32
N LEU A 118 -8.69 -14.72 -0.30
CA LEU A 118 -7.87 -15.89 -0.52
C LEU A 118 -8.71 -17.01 -1.13
N PRO A 119 -8.20 -17.65 -2.19
CA PRO A 119 -8.88 -18.78 -2.80
C PRO A 119 -8.74 -19.98 -1.87
N LYS A 120 -9.71 -20.90 -1.90
CA LYS A 120 -9.65 -22.15 -1.11
C LYS A 120 -8.40 -22.98 -1.44
N LYS A 121 -7.92 -22.91 -2.68
CA LYS A 121 -6.64 -23.49 -3.14
C LYS A 121 -5.74 -22.38 -3.65
N ILE A 122 -4.58 -22.22 -3.02
CA ILE A 122 -3.59 -21.22 -3.39
C ILE A 122 -2.82 -21.74 -4.60
N ASN A 123 -2.74 -20.95 -5.66
CA ASN A 123 -1.83 -21.21 -6.78
C ASN A 123 -0.50 -20.52 -6.47
N GLU A 124 0.53 -21.31 -6.19
CA GLU A 124 1.87 -20.87 -5.79
C GLU A 124 2.65 -20.15 -6.91
N GLU A 125 2.26 -20.33 -8.18
CA GLU A 125 2.89 -19.63 -9.31
C GLU A 125 2.46 -18.17 -9.42
N THR A 126 1.25 -17.86 -8.93
CA THR A 126 0.64 -16.52 -9.09
C THR A 126 0.37 -15.82 -7.77
N THR A 127 0.29 -16.55 -6.67
CA THR A 127 -0.03 -16.03 -5.33
C THR A 127 1.13 -16.32 -4.39
N PHE A 128 1.64 -15.27 -3.77
CA PHE A 128 2.81 -15.34 -2.89
C PHE A 128 2.45 -14.83 -1.50
N LYS A 129 2.90 -15.55 -0.47
CA LYS A 129 2.81 -15.11 0.92
C LYS A 129 3.89 -14.06 1.19
N LEU A 130 3.54 -12.99 1.88
CA LEU A 130 4.50 -11.99 2.32
C LEU A 130 5.05 -12.37 3.70
N ASP A 131 6.31 -12.03 3.93
CA ASP A 131 6.98 -12.18 5.20
C ASP A 131 6.45 -11.17 6.24
N GLY A 132 6.61 -11.44 7.54
CA GLY A 132 6.18 -10.53 8.61
C GLY A 132 4.65 -10.42 8.80
N ASP A 133 3.89 -11.47 8.47
CA ASP A 133 2.41 -11.48 8.51
C ASP A 133 1.75 -10.34 7.72
N LEU A 134 2.42 -9.89 6.64
CA LEU A 134 1.92 -8.82 5.77
C LEU A 134 0.87 -9.31 4.76
N GLY A 135 0.40 -10.56 4.88
CA GLY A 135 -0.66 -11.15 4.06
C GLY A 135 -0.14 -11.81 2.78
N TYR A 136 -0.90 -11.67 1.69
CA TYR A 136 -0.61 -12.30 0.40
C TYR A 136 -0.71 -11.29 -0.74
N ILE A 137 0.03 -11.56 -1.80
CA ILE A 137 -0.07 -10.85 -3.07
C ILE A 137 -0.42 -11.83 -4.18
N ARG A 138 -1.06 -11.33 -5.22
CA ARG A 138 -1.32 -12.09 -6.45
C ARG A 138 -0.96 -11.29 -7.68
N LYS A 139 -0.25 -11.92 -8.62
CA LYS A 139 0.04 -11.36 -9.94
C LYS A 139 -1.25 -11.10 -10.72
N ARG A 140 -1.35 -9.94 -11.35
CA ARG A 140 -2.45 -9.58 -12.26
C ARG A 140 -2.30 -10.37 -13.54
N THR A 141 -3.13 -11.39 -13.70
CA THR A 141 -3.17 -12.22 -14.91
C THR A 141 -4.38 -11.92 -15.80
N ARG A 142 -5.50 -11.50 -15.20
CA ARG A 142 -6.78 -11.25 -15.90
C ARG A 142 -7.00 -9.80 -16.32
N THR A 143 -6.20 -8.87 -15.80
CA THR A 143 -6.32 -7.43 -16.06
C THR A 143 -4.96 -6.87 -16.46
N SER A 144 -4.96 -5.74 -17.14
CA SER A 144 -3.73 -4.99 -17.39
C SER A 144 -3.04 -4.59 -16.07
N PRO A 145 -1.71 -4.34 -16.10
CA PRO A 145 -1.00 -3.76 -14.96
C PRO A 145 -1.65 -2.44 -14.53
N ALA A 146 -1.70 -2.21 -13.21
CA ALA A 146 -2.27 -1.01 -12.65
C ALA A 146 -1.41 0.21 -12.98
N VAL A 147 -2.08 1.32 -13.22
CA VAL A 147 -1.42 2.63 -13.35
C VAL A 147 -1.03 3.08 -11.95
N ILE A 148 0.27 3.26 -11.73
CA ILE A 148 0.76 3.77 -10.45
C ILE A 148 0.64 5.30 -10.41
N LYS A 149 0.18 5.83 -9.29
CA LYS A 149 0.23 7.26 -8.95
C LYS A 149 1.09 7.43 -7.70
N PHE A 150 1.77 8.55 -7.60
CA PHE A 150 2.63 8.88 -6.48
C PHE A 150 2.72 10.40 -6.34
N PRO A 151 3.12 10.92 -5.17
CA PRO A 151 3.40 12.35 -4.98
C PRO A 151 4.42 12.85 -6.01
N ARG A 152 4.15 13.99 -6.64
CA ARG A 152 5.09 14.64 -7.56
C ARG A 152 5.84 15.73 -6.83
N PHE A 153 7.16 15.58 -6.74
CA PHE A 153 8.06 16.60 -6.20
C PHE A 153 8.74 17.34 -7.34
N SER A 154 9.03 18.62 -7.16
CA SER A 154 9.81 19.40 -8.11
C SER A 154 11.29 19.07 -7.93
N GLN A 155 11.99 18.75 -9.02
CA GLN A 155 13.43 18.55 -8.98
C GLN A 155 14.16 19.86 -8.65
N GLU A 156 13.67 20.99 -9.15
CA GLU A 156 14.31 22.31 -8.93
C GLU A 156 14.06 22.83 -7.52
N THR A 157 12.82 22.74 -7.04
CA THR A 157 12.41 23.35 -5.76
C THR A 157 12.66 22.43 -4.56
N SER A 158 12.64 21.11 -4.80
CA SER A 158 12.71 20.08 -3.74
C SER A 158 13.50 18.85 -4.22
N PRO A 159 14.78 19.02 -4.61
CA PRO A 159 15.58 17.96 -5.22
C PRO A 159 15.65 16.70 -4.36
N GLU A 160 15.91 16.84 -3.05
CA GLU A 160 15.99 15.68 -2.15
C GLU A 160 14.72 14.83 -2.12
N LYS A 161 13.55 15.47 -2.04
CA LYS A 161 12.26 14.77 -2.05
C LYS A 161 12.01 14.10 -3.39
N TYR A 162 12.40 14.77 -4.48
CA TYR A 162 12.32 14.22 -5.83
C TYR A 162 13.18 12.95 -5.96
N PHE A 163 14.49 13.04 -5.73
CA PHE A 163 15.40 11.89 -5.88
C PHE A 163 15.07 10.76 -4.90
N GLN A 164 14.71 11.07 -3.66
CA GLN A 164 14.22 10.07 -2.71
C GLN A 164 13.02 9.30 -3.28
N SER A 165 12.02 10.00 -3.84
CA SER A 165 10.83 9.36 -4.41
C SER A 165 11.16 8.48 -5.61
N ILE A 166 12.08 8.91 -6.47
CA ILE A 166 12.51 8.16 -7.65
C ILE A 166 13.27 6.89 -7.24
N LEU A 167 14.20 6.99 -6.30
CA LEU A 167 14.92 5.86 -5.74
C LEU A 167 13.94 4.87 -5.09
N GLN A 168 13.01 5.34 -4.25
CA GLN A 168 11.99 4.49 -3.65
C GLN A 168 11.10 3.78 -4.67
N LEU A 169 10.81 4.39 -5.83
CA LEU A 169 9.94 3.77 -6.84
C LEU A 169 10.68 2.75 -7.69
N PHE A 170 11.91 3.08 -8.11
CA PHE A 170 12.57 2.40 -9.23
C PHE A 170 13.84 1.63 -8.86
N LEU A 171 14.47 1.91 -7.71
CA LEU A 171 15.55 1.08 -7.18
C LEU A 171 14.95 -0.14 -6.48
N PRO A 172 15.41 -1.38 -6.74
CA PRO A 172 15.05 -2.52 -5.90
C PRO A 172 15.68 -2.41 -4.51
N TYR A 173 14.86 -2.35 -3.45
CA TYR A 173 15.33 -2.24 -2.05
C TYR A 173 14.43 -3.01 -1.09
N ARG A 174 14.96 -3.35 0.09
CA ARG A 174 14.21 -3.89 1.24
C ARG A 174 14.40 -3.00 2.47
N TYR A 175 15.58 -2.41 2.59
CA TYR A 175 15.95 -1.54 3.70
C TYR A 175 16.20 -0.11 3.21
N ASP A 176 15.91 0.87 4.05
CA ASP A 176 15.95 2.28 3.64
C ASP A 176 17.39 2.80 3.47
N GLU A 177 18.36 2.16 4.12
CA GLU A 177 19.79 2.41 3.96
C GLU A 177 20.28 2.10 2.53
N GLN A 178 19.57 1.23 1.80
CA GLN A 178 19.88 0.95 0.39
C GLN A 178 19.48 2.10 -0.53
N LEU A 179 18.54 2.95 -0.10
CA LEU A 179 18.11 4.13 -0.85
C LEU A 179 19.06 5.31 -0.65
N LYS A 180 19.81 5.34 0.45
CA LYS A 180 20.87 6.32 0.71
C LYS A 180 21.97 5.68 1.54
N PRO A 181 22.94 5.00 0.89
CA PRO A 181 24.05 4.38 1.59
C PRO A 181 24.87 5.40 2.37
N PRO A 182 25.51 5.02 3.49
CA PRO A 182 26.23 5.96 4.37
C PRO A 182 27.35 6.77 3.69
N LEU A 183 27.86 6.29 2.55
CA LEU A 183 28.88 6.95 1.73
C LEU A 183 28.36 8.23 1.05
N PHE A 184 27.04 8.38 0.92
CA PHE A 184 26.39 9.49 0.23
C PHE A 184 25.63 10.37 1.21
N GLN A 185 25.85 11.68 1.14
CA GLN A 185 25.20 12.64 2.03
C GLN A 185 23.73 12.89 1.65
N THR A 186 23.43 12.85 0.35
CA THR A 186 22.13 13.20 -0.22
C THR A 186 21.60 12.12 -1.17
N TYR A 187 20.28 12.08 -1.35
CA TYR A 187 19.65 11.16 -2.31
C TYR A 187 20.04 11.53 -3.75
N GLU A 188 20.18 12.83 -4.05
CA GLU A 188 20.65 13.31 -5.34
C GLU A 188 22.05 12.78 -5.70
N ASN A 189 23.00 12.91 -4.77
CA ASN A 189 24.38 12.47 -4.99
C ASN A 189 24.43 10.96 -5.26
N PHE A 190 23.74 10.17 -4.46
CA PHE A 190 23.64 8.72 -4.70
C PHE A 190 23.02 8.40 -6.06
N PHE A 191 21.92 9.08 -6.42
CA PHE A 191 21.26 8.87 -7.70
C PHE A 191 22.21 9.14 -8.88
N LEU A 192 22.94 10.26 -8.87
CA LEU A 192 23.84 10.64 -9.95
C LEU A 192 25.06 9.71 -10.11
N HIS A 193 25.46 8.96 -9.08
CA HIS A 193 26.57 8.00 -9.16
C HIS A 193 26.15 6.59 -9.57
N MET A 194 24.85 6.28 -9.51
CA MET A 194 24.33 4.94 -9.78
C MET A 194 23.86 4.76 -11.23
N TRP A 195 23.78 5.85 -12.00
CA TRP A 195 23.32 5.90 -13.39
C TRP A 195 24.35 6.58 -14.30
#